data_AF-A0A849WG66-F1
#
_entry.id   AF-A0A849WG66-F1
#
_cell.length_a   1.000
_cell.length_b   1.000
_cell.length_c   1.000
_cell.angle_alpha   90.00
_cell.angle_beta   90.00
_cell.angle_gamma   90.00
#
_symmetry.space_group_name_H-M   'P 1'
#
loop_
_entity.id
_entity.type
_entity.pdbx_description
1 polymer ?
#
loop_
_entity_poly.entity_id
_entity_poly.type
_entity_poly.pdbx_seq_one_letter_code
_entity_poly.pdbx_strand_id
1 'polypeptide(L)'
;MRLFFLLLVLVFLVACHTPQVRRGNEDPSIDRAALTTGIDMEDWRYTISEMLKSMRDYPFFAQARVGDRKTVAVSDFMNESASHIETGFLREMVEEEFMKFGCFRLLEEKKRGDLLKSLMNQQVTDFFDSSTVAQMGKQLGVQYFVQGKVVGHKERGHDAIRTQYLVVIEVVDVSTAEKVFKKNVPVSKQLK
;
A
#
# COMPACT_ATOMS: atom_id res chain seq x y z
N MET A 1 7.02 36.62 -47.59
CA MET A 1 5.74 36.35 -46.89
C MET A 1 5.20 34.93 -47.11
N ARG A 2 5.18 34.37 -48.34
CA ARG A 2 4.71 32.98 -48.58
C ARG A 2 5.52 31.88 -47.87
N LEU A 3 6.85 32.03 -47.77
CA LEU A 3 7.72 31.06 -47.10
C LEU A 3 7.51 31.02 -45.57
N PHE A 4 7.17 32.16 -44.97
CA PHE A 4 6.93 32.28 -43.52
C PHE A 4 5.60 31.63 -43.11
N PHE A 5 4.58 31.72 -43.99
CA PHE A 5 3.29 31.07 -43.79
C PHE A 5 3.41 29.53 -43.89
N LEU A 6 4.27 29.04 -44.79
CA LEU A 6 4.55 27.61 -44.96
C LEU A 6 5.31 27.02 -43.75
N LEU A 7 6.24 27.79 -43.17
CA LEU A 7 6.95 27.40 -41.96
C LEU A 7 6.01 27.36 -40.73
N LEU A 8 5.07 28.30 -40.63
CA LEU A 8 4.08 28.36 -39.55
C LEU A 8 3.13 27.17 -39.57
N VAL A 9 2.67 26.75 -40.76
CA VAL A 9 1.80 25.57 -40.94
C VAL A 9 2.50 24.27 -40.55
N LEU A 10 3.82 24.17 -40.78
CA LEU A 10 4.59 22.99 -40.41
C LEU A 10 4.70 22.82 -38.88
N VAL A 11 4.77 23.92 -38.12
CA VAL A 11 4.84 23.89 -36.65
C VAL A 11 3.52 23.40 -36.02
N PHE A 12 2.37 23.69 -36.64
CA PHE A 12 1.08 23.20 -36.16
C PHE A 12 0.87 21.69 -36.34
N LEU A 13 1.55 21.06 -37.30
CA LEU A 13 1.42 19.60 -37.55
C LEU A 13 2.18 18.74 -36.53
N VAL A 14 3.17 19.29 -35.81
CA VAL A 14 3.95 18.54 -34.80
C VAL A 14 3.35 18.68 -33.39
N ALA A 15 2.36 19.56 -33.20
CA ALA A 15 1.82 19.90 -31.88
C ALA A 15 0.69 18.96 -31.38
N CYS A 16 0.24 17.99 -32.18
CA CYS A 16 -0.74 16.99 -31.76
C CYS A 16 -0.06 15.67 -31.37
N HIS A 17 0.65 15.67 -30.25
CA HIS A 17 1.00 14.41 -29.58
C HIS A 17 0.07 14.25 -28.38
N THR A 18 -1.05 13.55 -28.57
CA THR A 18 -1.92 13.16 -27.47
C THR A 18 -1.30 11.95 -26.77
N PRO A 19 -1.17 11.99 -25.43
CA PRO A 19 -0.68 10.82 -24.69
C PRO A 19 -1.60 9.64 -24.96
N GLN A 20 -1.05 8.58 -25.55
CA GLN A 20 -1.77 7.36 -25.86
C GLN A 20 -1.87 6.50 -24.61
N VAL A 21 -3.08 6.10 -24.24
CA VAL A 21 -3.29 5.11 -23.17
C VAL A 21 -2.84 3.75 -23.70
N ARG A 22 -1.70 3.26 -23.21
CA ARG A 22 -1.20 1.91 -23.48
C ARG A 22 -1.60 1.01 -22.31
N ARG A 23 -2.17 -0.17 -22.60
CA ARG A 23 -2.54 -1.17 -21.59
C ARG A 23 -1.51 -2.29 -21.57
N GLY A 24 -1.22 -2.88 -20.41
CA GLY A 24 -0.21 -3.95 -20.29
C GLY A 24 -0.48 -5.17 -21.19
N ASN A 25 -1.75 -5.42 -21.53
CA ASN A 25 -2.14 -6.46 -22.48
C ASN A 25 -1.68 -6.20 -23.93
N GLU A 26 -1.42 -4.95 -24.29
CA GLU A 26 -1.06 -4.52 -25.65
C GLU A 26 0.46 -4.37 -25.81
N ASP A 27 1.16 -4.04 -24.73
CA ASP A 27 2.62 -4.00 -24.69
C ASP A 27 3.12 -4.40 -23.29
N PRO A 28 3.50 -5.66 -23.07
CA PRO A 28 3.98 -6.16 -21.78
C PRO A 28 5.30 -5.52 -21.31
N SER A 29 5.95 -4.71 -22.14
CA SER A 29 7.18 -3.99 -21.76
C SER A 29 6.89 -2.68 -21.02
N ILE A 30 5.69 -2.11 -21.13
CA ILE A 30 5.30 -0.89 -20.42
C ILE A 30 5.16 -1.13 -18.92
N ASP A 31 4.78 -2.35 -18.53
CA ASP A 31 4.72 -2.77 -17.12
C ASP A 31 6.13 -2.93 -16.50
N ARG A 32 7.20 -2.89 -17.31
CA ARG A 32 8.60 -2.99 -16.84
C ARG A 32 9.27 -1.63 -16.64
N ALA A 33 8.76 -0.59 -17.30
CA ALA A 33 9.29 0.76 -17.20
C ALA A 33 8.35 1.61 -16.35
N ALA A 34 8.73 1.87 -15.09
CA ALA A 34 8.01 2.81 -14.26
C ALA A 34 7.80 4.14 -15.01
N LEU A 35 6.54 4.49 -15.28
CA LEU A 35 6.15 5.75 -15.94
C LEU A 35 6.35 6.98 -15.03
N THR A 36 6.78 6.76 -13.79
CA THR A 36 6.97 7.76 -12.72
C THR A 36 8.30 7.53 -11.98
N THR A 37 8.43 7.98 -10.72
CA THR A 37 9.61 8.06 -9.82
C THR A 37 10.50 6.81 -9.63
N GLY A 38 10.39 5.80 -10.49
CA GLY A 38 11.28 4.64 -10.58
C GLY A 38 10.68 3.37 -9.98
N ILE A 39 9.67 3.50 -9.12
CA ILE A 39 8.97 2.39 -8.44
C ILE A 39 7.62 2.18 -9.12
N ASP A 40 7.31 0.94 -9.46
CA ASP A 40 6.04 0.53 -10.07
C ASP A 40 5.18 -0.31 -9.11
N MET A 41 3.98 -0.70 -9.55
CA MET A 41 3.05 -1.50 -8.75
C MET A 41 3.59 -2.91 -8.43
N GLU A 42 4.43 -3.48 -9.30
CA GLU A 42 5.04 -4.80 -9.08
C GLU A 42 6.04 -4.75 -7.92
N ASP A 43 6.81 -3.68 -7.81
CA ASP A 43 7.74 -3.45 -6.69
C ASP A 43 7.01 -3.43 -5.34
N TRP A 44 5.86 -2.75 -5.26
CA TRP A 44 5.01 -2.76 -4.06
C TRP A 44 4.46 -4.15 -3.77
N ARG A 45 3.94 -4.84 -4.80
CA ARG A 45 3.40 -6.21 -4.69
C ARG A 45 4.45 -7.16 -4.16
N TYR A 46 5.66 -7.12 -4.73
CA TYR A 46 6.77 -7.97 -4.33
C TYR A 46 7.19 -7.69 -2.89
N THR A 47 7.42 -6.41 -2.54
CA THR A 47 7.86 -6.00 -1.20
C THR A 47 6.87 -6.45 -0.12
N ILE A 48 5.56 -6.27 -0.36
CA ILE A 48 4.52 -6.65 0.60
C ILE A 48 4.37 -8.17 0.67
N SER A 49 4.41 -8.88 -0.46
CA SER A 49 4.34 -10.35 -0.46
C SER A 49 5.51 -10.95 0.33
N GLU A 50 6.73 -10.47 0.14
CA GLU A 50 7.90 -10.95 0.89
C GLU A 50 7.83 -10.59 2.38
N MET A 51 7.40 -9.36 2.69
CA MET A 51 7.16 -8.94 4.07
C MET A 51 6.14 -9.84 4.78
N LEU A 52 5.01 -10.15 4.12
CA LEU A 52 3.95 -10.99 4.69
C LEU A 52 4.32 -12.48 4.68
N LYS A 53 5.09 -12.98 3.71
CA LYS A 53 5.64 -14.34 3.79
C LYS A 53 6.50 -14.51 5.04
N SER A 54 7.40 -13.56 5.30
CA SER A 54 8.25 -13.58 6.50
C SER A 54 7.48 -13.42 7.81
N MET A 55 6.23 -12.94 7.75
CA MET A 55 5.35 -12.87 8.90
C MET A 55 4.95 -14.28 9.38
N ARG A 56 4.89 -15.29 8.50
CA ARG A 56 4.62 -16.69 8.92
C ARG A 56 5.69 -17.22 9.87
N ASP A 57 6.93 -16.75 9.72
CA ASP A 57 8.07 -17.20 10.51
C ASP A 57 8.12 -16.52 11.89
N TYR A 58 7.29 -15.51 12.15
CA TYR A 58 7.21 -14.89 13.46
C TYR A 58 6.62 -15.87 14.48
N PRO A 59 7.20 -15.98 15.69
CA PRO A 59 6.75 -16.94 16.71
C PRO A 59 5.26 -16.87 17.04
N PHE A 60 4.67 -15.67 16.96
CA PHE A 60 3.26 -15.45 17.19
C PHE A 60 2.37 -16.14 16.14
N PHE A 61 2.74 -16.06 14.85
CA PHE A 61 1.99 -16.66 13.75
C PHE A 61 2.33 -18.13 13.52
N ALA A 62 3.56 -18.53 13.83
CA ALA A 62 3.97 -19.93 13.78
C ALA A 62 3.15 -20.83 14.74
N GLN A 63 2.62 -20.26 15.82
CA GLN A 63 1.76 -20.96 16.78
C GLN A 63 0.28 -21.00 16.36
N ALA A 64 -0.13 -20.23 15.35
CA ALA A 64 -1.51 -20.20 14.88
C ALA A 64 -1.86 -21.54 14.19
N ARG A 65 -2.70 -22.34 14.86
CA ARG A 65 -3.11 -23.64 14.34
C ARG A 65 -4.19 -23.51 13.27
N VAL A 66 -4.06 -24.27 12.19
CA VAL A 66 -5.12 -24.43 11.17
C VAL A 66 -6.35 -25.04 11.85
N GLY A 67 -7.35 -24.20 12.13
CA GLY A 67 -8.60 -24.60 12.82
C GLY A 67 -9.07 -23.56 13.85
N ASP A 68 -8.15 -22.87 14.52
CA ASP A 68 -8.45 -21.74 15.42
C ASP A 68 -8.43 -20.44 14.62
N ARG A 69 -9.41 -20.32 13.72
CA ARG A 69 -9.46 -19.24 12.74
C ARG A 69 -9.75 -17.90 13.40
N LYS A 70 -8.73 -17.07 13.54
CA LYS A 70 -8.83 -15.77 14.21
C LYS A 70 -9.46 -14.73 13.29
N THR A 71 -10.36 -13.89 13.83
CA THR A 71 -11.01 -12.82 13.05
C THR A 71 -10.08 -11.63 12.91
N VAL A 72 -9.94 -11.11 11.68
CA VAL A 72 -9.02 -10.03 11.35
C VAL A 72 -9.73 -8.95 10.54
N ALA A 73 -9.49 -7.69 10.88
CA ALA A 73 -9.78 -6.56 10.01
C ALA A 73 -8.48 -5.93 9.52
N VAL A 74 -8.45 -5.50 8.26
CA VAL A 74 -7.36 -4.73 7.68
C VAL A 74 -7.88 -3.32 7.39
N SER A 75 -7.16 -2.31 7.85
CA SER A 75 -7.46 -0.92 7.52
C SER A 75 -6.94 -0.54 6.14
N ASP A 76 -7.43 0.59 5.62
CA ASP A 76 -6.74 1.25 4.52
C ASP A 76 -5.35 1.71 4.97
N PHE A 77 -4.42 1.74 4.02
CA PHE A 77 -3.04 2.16 4.27
C PHE A 77 -2.92 3.68 4.20
N MET A 78 -2.32 4.29 5.22
CA MET A 78 -2.10 5.73 5.27
C MET A 78 -0.84 6.11 4.48
N ASN A 79 -0.93 7.20 3.70
CA ASN A 79 0.25 7.80 3.08
C ASN A 79 0.78 8.92 3.98
N GLU A 80 1.90 8.67 4.67
CA GLU A 80 2.63 9.67 5.46
C GLU A 80 3.84 10.24 4.68
N SER A 81 3.97 9.92 3.40
CA SER A 81 5.01 10.50 2.56
C SER A 81 4.59 11.88 2.02
N ALA A 82 5.59 12.70 1.68
CA ALA A 82 5.36 13.96 0.97
C ALA A 82 5.00 13.77 -0.53
N SER A 83 4.91 12.54 -1.01
CA SER A 83 4.56 12.21 -2.39
C SER A 83 3.13 11.69 -2.43
N HIS A 84 2.38 11.96 -3.51
CA HIS A 84 1.06 11.37 -3.67
C HIS A 84 1.19 9.90 -4.13
N ILE A 85 1.20 8.99 -3.17
CA ILE A 85 1.25 7.54 -3.40
C ILE A 85 -0.17 7.01 -3.27
N GLU A 86 -0.61 6.27 -4.28
CA GLU A 86 -1.86 5.52 -4.21
C GLU A 86 -1.66 4.32 -3.28
N THR A 87 -2.42 4.27 -2.18
CA THR A 87 -2.29 3.20 -1.17
C THR A 87 -3.51 2.28 -1.11
N GLY A 88 -4.54 2.53 -1.93
CA GLY A 88 -5.80 1.78 -1.89
C GLY A 88 -5.63 0.29 -2.15
N PHE A 89 -4.73 -0.08 -3.07
CA PHE A 89 -4.44 -1.47 -3.42
C PHE A 89 -3.66 -2.24 -2.34
N LEU A 90 -3.01 -1.54 -1.39
CA LEU A 90 -2.17 -2.17 -0.37
C LEU A 90 -2.99 -3.03 0.60
N ARG A 91 -4.19 -2.58 0.96
CA ARG A 91 -5.11 -3.32 1.83
C ARG A 91 -5.49 -4.67 1.21
N GLU A 92 -5.90 -4.65 -0.06
CA GLU A 92 -6.36 -5.85 -0.78
C GLU A 92 -5.26 -6.90 -0.87
N MET A 93 -4.03 -6.50 -1.16
CA MET A 93 -2.88 -7.42 -1.16
C MET A 93 -2.61 -8.06 0.20
N VAL A 94 -2.74 -7.27 1.27
CA VAL A 94 -2.57 -7.79 2.63
C VAL A 94 -3.67 -8.78 2.96
N GLU A 95 -4.92 -8.44 2.63
CA GLU A 95 -6.06 -9.35 2.78
C GLU A 95 -5.82 -10.67 2.01
N GLU A 96 -5.37 -10.61 0.76
CA GLU A 96 -5.04 -11.80 -0.03
C GLU A 96 -3.97 -12.69 0.61
N GLU A 97 -2.87 -12.12 1.11
CA GLU A 97 -1.82 -12.87 1.78
C GLU A 97 -2.28 -13.47 3.11
N PHE A 98 -3.09 -12.74 3.89
CA PHE A 98 -3.70 -13.27 5.11
C PHE A 98 -4.65 -14.44 4.82
N MET A 99 -5.41 -14.39 3.71
CA MET A 99 -6.23 -15.53 3.27
C MET A 99 -5.38 -16.75 2.95
N LYS A 100 -4.18 -16.57 2.36
CA LYS A 100 -3.23 -17.66 2.07
C LYS A 100 -2.63 -18.31 3.32
N PHE A 101 -2.71 -17.68 4.49
CA PHE A 101 -2.28 -18.30 5.75
C PHE A 101 -3.26 -19.35 6.26
N GLY A 102 -4.55 -19.29 5.86
CA GLY A 102 -5.57 -20.28 6.19
C GLY A 102 -6.07 -20.29 7.66
N CYS A 103 -5.33 -19.66 8.58
CA CYS A 103 -5.64 -19.50 10.00
C CYS A 103 -6.37 -18.18 10.34
N PHE A 104 -6.71 -17.35 9.36
CA PHE A 104 -7.44 -16.09 9.56
C PHE A 104 -8.80 -16.06 8.86
N ARG A 105 -9.75 -15.32 9.44
CA ARG A 105 -11.06 -14.98 8.87
C ARG A 105 -11.12 -13.47 8.72
N LEU A 106 -11.10 -12.99 7.47
CA LEU A 106 -11.24 -11.57 7.20
C LEU A 106 -12.67 -11.10 7.42
N LEU A 107 -12.82 -9.92 8.02
CA LEU A 107 -14.09 -9.24 8.13
C LEU A 107 -14.47 -8.62 6.78
N GLU A 108 -15.67 -8.97 6.30
CA GLU A 108 -16.23 -8.49 5.04
C GLU A 108 -16.34 -6.96 5.00
N GLU A 109 -15.99 -6.37 3.86
CA GLU A 109 -15.91 -4.93 3.66
C GLU A 109 -17.22 -4.19 3.94
N LYS A 110 -18.37 -4.76 3.58
CA LYS A 110 -19.69 -4.13 3.84
C LYS A 110 -19.99 -3.93 5.32
N LYS A 111 -19.50 -4.81 6.21
CA LYS A 111 -19.68 -4.66 7.66
C LYS A 111 -18.67 -3.69 8.27
N ARG A 112 -17.59 -3.42 7.54
CA ARG A 112 -16.44 -2.63 7.98
C ARG A 112 -16.52 -1.18 7.49
N GLY A 113 -16.94 -0.95 6.24
CA GLY A 113 -16.82 0.32 5.53
C GLY A 113 -17.47 1.51 6.23
N ASP A 114 -18.72 1.37 6.67
CA ASP A 114 -19.45 2.49 7.29
C ASP A 114 -18.92 2.80 8.70
N LEU A 115 -18.52 1.76 9.43
CA LEU A 115 -17.98 1.90 10.79
C LEU A 115 -16.53 2.41 10.77
N LEU A 116 -15.67 1.87 9.91
CA LEU A 116 -14.30 2.35 9.78
C LEU A 116 -14.25 3.77 9.24
N LYS A 117 -15.04 4.11 8.21
CA LYS A 117 -15.07 5.48 7.67
C LYS A 117 -15.59 6.49 8.69
N SER A 118 -16.61 6.16 9.48
CA SER A 118 -17.08 7.05 10.54
C SER A 118 -16.03 7.24 11.65
N LEU A 119 -15.32 6.18 12.04
CA LEU A 119 -14.24 6.26 13.03
C LEU A 119 -12.99 6.97 12.50
N MET A 120 -12.61 6.75 11.24
CA MET A 120 -11.47 7.42 10.59
C MET A 120 -11.75 8.90 10.32
N ASN A 121 -12.99 9.26 9.95
CA ASN A 121 -13.40 10.65 9.73
C ASN A 121 -13.46 11.47 11.03
N GLN A 122 -13.55 10.82 12.20
CA GLN A 122 -13.54 11.49 13.50
C GLN A 122 -12.15 12.03 13.93
N GLN A 123 -11.19 12.14 12.99
CA GLN A 123 -9.84 12.65 13.28
C GLN A 123 -9.22 11.91 14.47
N VAL A 124 -9.16 10.59 14.38
CA VAL A 124 -8.24 9.83 15.22
C VAL A 124 -6.83 10.20 14.76
N THR A 125 -6.26 11.23 15.37
CA THR A 125 -4.86 11.64 15.19
C THR A 125 -3.89 10.51 15.53
N ASP A 126 -4.35 9.52 16.30
CA ASP A 126 -3.57 8.41 16.83
C ASP A 126 -3.96 7.06 16.21
N PHE A 127 -4.16 7.01 14.89
CA PHE A 127 -4.54 5.77 14.19
C PHE A 127 -3.49 4.65 14.31
N PHE A 128 -2.29 4.95 14.81
CA PHE A 128 -1.24 3.98 15.11
C PHE A 128 -1.02 3.71 16.60
N ASP A 129 -1.81 4.33 17.47
CA ASP A 129 -1.83 4.00 18.89
C ASP A 129 -2.60 2.71 19.13
N SER A 130 -1.97 1.77 19.83
CA SER A 130 -2.52 0.44 19.99
C SER A 130 -3.81 0.43 20.81
N SER A 131 -4.00 1.38 21.73
CA SER A 131 -5.22 1.46 22.53
C SER A 131 -6.42 1.87 21.67
N THR A 132 -6.23 2.84 20.79
CA THR A 132 -7.26 3.28 19.84
C THR A 132 -7.59 2.18 18.83
N VAL A 133 -6.56 1.53 18.27
CA VAL A 133 -6.72 0.42 17.32
C VAL A 133 -7.47 -0.75 17.95
N ALA A 134 -7.14 -1.09 19.19
CA ALA A 134 -7.88 -2.11 19.94
C ALA A 134 -9.33 -1.70 20.18
N GLN A 135 -9.61 -0.43 20.48
CA GLN A 135 -10.99 0.04 20.62
C GLN A 135 -11.79 -0.11 19.31
N MET A 136 -11.20 0.27 18.17
CA MET A 136 -11.80 0.07 16.85
C MET A 136 -12.02 -1.40 16.54
N GLY A 137 -11.04 -2.26 16.83
CA GLY A 137 -11.16 -3.70 16.67
C GLY A 137 -12.29 -4.31 17.51
N LYS A 138 -12.49 -3.83 18.75
CA LYS A 138 -13.61 -4.24 19.61
C LYS A 138 -14.96 -3.87 19.00
N GLN A 139 -15.09 -2.66 18.46
CA GLN A 139 -16.32 -2.21 17.79
C GLN A 139 -16.64 -3.05 16.54
N LEU A 140 -15.62 -3.54 15.84
CA LEU A 140 -15.75 -4.42 14.67
C LEU A 140 -15.92 -5.91 15.04
N GLY A 141 -15.71 -6.29 16.29
CA GLY A 141 -15.77 -7.68 16.73
C GLY A 141 -14.64 -8.56 16.18
N VAL A 142 -13.46 -7.99 15.94
CA VAL A 142 -12.28 -8.72 15.45
C VAL A 142 -11.27 -8.99 16.57
N GLN A 143 -10.48 -10.05 16.43
CA GLN A 143 -9.43 -10.41 17.38
C GLN A 143 -8.10 -9.73 17.06
N TYR A 144 -7.81 -9.54 15.78
CA TYR A 144 -6.66 -8.78 15.31
C TYR A 144 -7.08 -7.65 14.41
N PHE A 145 -6.34 -6.56 14.51
CA PHE A 145 -6.48 -5.41 13.64
C PHE A 145 -5.14 -5.17 12.94
N VAL A 146 -5.17 -5.14 11.62
CA VAL A 146 -3.99 -4.90 10.77
C VAL A 146 -4.07 -3.49 10.25
N GLN A 147 -2.98 -2.76 10.42
CA GLN A 147 -2.85 -1.41 9.91
C GLN A 147 -1.52 -1.25 9.20
N GLY A 148 -1.47 -0.30 8.28
CA GLY A 148 -0.25 -0.02 7.57
C GLY A 148 -0.16 1.41 7.10
N LYS A 149 1.08 1.80 6.84
CA LYS A 149 1.40 3.11 6.29
C LYS A 149 2.59 3.06 5.36
N VAL A 150 2.63 4.05 4.48
CA VAL A 150 3.76 4.34 3.62
C VAL A 150 4.43 5.62 4.11
N VAL A 151 5.69 5.51 4.51
CA VAL A 151 6.50 6.64 4.97
C VAL A 151 7.51 6.97 3.88
N GLY A 152 7.71 8.26 3.61
CA GLY A 152 8.73 8.72 2.65
C GLY A 152 9.87 9.45 3.36
N HIS A 153 11.11 9.09 3.05
CA HIS A 153 12.29 9.85 3.45
C HIS A 153 12.92 10.50 2.23
N LYS A 154 13.14 11.82 2.29
CA LYS A 154 13.80 12.60 1.23
C LYS A 154 15.17 13.05 1.72
N GLU A 155 16.21 12.61 1.03
CA GLU A 155 17.59 13.05 1.23
C GLU A 155 17.98 13.96 0.06
N ARG A 156 18.44 15.18 0.36
CA ARG A 156 18.94 16.11 -0.66
C ARG A 156 20.47 16.13 -0.62
N GLY A 157 21.09 15.61 -1.67
CA GLY A 157 22.51 15.77 -1.95
C GLY A 157 22.78 17.04 -2.77
N HIS A 158 24.05 17.27 -3.11
CA HIS A 158 24.48 18.44 -3.88
C HIS A 158 23.87 18.45 -5.30
N ASP A 159 23.86 17.30 -5.99
CA ASP A 159 23.41 17.17 -7.38
C ASP A 159 22.16 16.30 -7.56
N ALA A 160 21.66 15.65 -6.50
CA ALA A 160 20.57 14.70 -6.57
C ALA A 160 19.67 14.70 -5.33
N ILE A 161 18.39 14.40 -5.54
CA ILE A 161 17.43 14.14 -4.46
C ILE A 161 17.12 12.64 -4.47
N ARG A 162 17.41 11.96 -3.36
CA ARG A 162 17.03 10.57 -3.16
C ARG A 162 15.73 10.52 -2.37
N THR A 163 14.71 9.87 -2.91
CA THR A 163 13.47 9.59 -2.18
C THR A 163 13.39 8.09 -1.93
N GLN A 164 13.24 7.69 -0.66
CA GLN A 164 13.06 6.31 -0.25
C GLN A 164 11.68 6.16 0.38
N TYR A 165 10.96 5.09 0.05
CA TYR A 165 9.69 4.77 0.70
C TYR A 165 9.85 3.53 1.57
N LEU A 166 9.17 3.53 2.71
CA LEU A 166 9.06 2.39 3.61
C LEU A 166 7.60 2.02 3.77
N VAL A 167 7.27 0.76 3.56
CA VAL A 167 5.99 0.19 3.99
C VAL A 167 6.14 -0.26 5.42
N VAL A 168 5.21 0.14 6.28
CA VAL A 168 5.09 -0.35 7.65
C VAL A 168 3.78 -1.11 7.75
N ILE A 169 3.84 -2.33 8.30
CA ILE A 169 2.67 -3.10 8.69
C ILE A 169 2.76 -3.41 10.18
N GLU A 170 1.65 -3.21 10.88
CA GLU A 170 1.49 -3.56 12.28
C GLU A 170 0.24 -4.42 12.45
N VAL A 171 0.32 -5.42 13.33
CA VAL A 171 -0.83 -6.21 13.77
C VAL A 171 -0.99 -6.01 15.27
N VAL A 172 -2.19 -5.62 15.68
CA VAL A 172 -2.56 -5.36 17.06
C VAL A 172 -3.53 -6.43 17.54
N ASP A 173 -3.26 -7.02 18.70
CA ASP A 173 -4.23 -7.84 19.42
C ASP A 173 -5.27 -6.92 20.09
N VAL A 174 -6.53 -7.12 19.72
CA VAL A 174 -7.65 -6.27 20.15
C VAL A 174 -7.97 -6.44 21.63
N SER A 175 -7.68 -7.61 22.21
CA SER A 175 -7.96 -7.89 23.61
C SER A 175 -6.95 -7.23 24.55
N THR A 176 -5.66 -7.26 24.17
CA THR A 176 -4.55 -6.75 25.00
C THR A 176 -4.04 -5.37 24.58
N ALA A 177 -4.42 -4.87 23.40
CA ALA A 177 -3.83 -3.69 22.77
C ALA A 177 -2.30 -3.82 22.56
N GLU A 178 -1.81 -5.04 22.35
CA GLU A 178 -0.39 -5.31 22.12
C GLU A 178 -0.09 -5.38 20.61
N LYS A 179 1.06 -4.81 20.19
CA LYS A 179 1.58 -4.99 18.84
C LYS A 179 2.24 -6.37 18.72
N VAL A 180 1.47 -7.37 18.33
CA VAL A 180 1.95 -8.75 18.13
C VAL A 180 2.84 -8.90 16.90
N PHE A 181 2.77 -7.94 15.98
CA PHE A 181 3.64 -7.84 14.82
C PHE A 181 3.89 -6.40 14.45
N LYS A 182 5.13 -6.11 14.08
CA LYS A 182 5.51 -4.88 13.41
C LYS A 182 6.70 -5.14 12.52
N LYS A 183 6.59 -4.75 11.26
CA LYS A 183 7.70 -4.79 10.31
C LYS A 183 7.64 -3.58 9.40
N ASN A 184 8.82 -3.02 9.11
CA ASN A 184 9.01 -1.97 8.14
C ASN A 184 10.02 -2.46 7.08
N VAL A 185 9.70 -2.25 5.81
CA VAL A 185 10.55 -2.68 4.70
C VAL A 185 10.70 -1.54 3.71
N PRO A 186 11.93 -1.21 3.29
CA PRO A 186 12.13 -0.24 2.21
C PRO A 186 11.60 -0.81 0.89
N VAL A 187 10.83 0.00 0.17
CA VAL A 187 10.42 -0.33 -1.19
C VAL A 187 11.57 0.04 -2.11
N SER A 188 12.11 -0.97 -2.78
CA SER A 188 13.21 -0.81 -3.72
C SER A 188 12.80 -1.39 -5.06
N LYS A 189 13.29 -0.76 -6.13
CA LYS A 189 13.09 -1.24 -7.48
C LYS A 189 13.69 -2.63 -7.62
N GLN A 190 12.85 -3.61 -7.96
CA GLN A 190 13.29 -4.94 -8.29
C GLN A 190 13.81 -4.90 -9.73
N LEU A 191 15.13 -4.81 -9.89
CA LEU A 191 15.76 -5.00 -11.19
C LEU A 191 15.58 -6.48 -11.57
N LYS A 192 14.63 -6.77 -12.48
CA LYS A 192 14.62 -8.01 -13.25
C LYS A 192 15.31 -7.79 -14.59
#